data_AF-A0A9D3Y390-F1
#
_entry.id   AF-A0A9D3Y390-F1
#
_cell.length_a   1.000
_cell.length_b   1.000
_cell.length_c   1.000
_cell.angle_alpha   90.00
_cell.angle_beta   90.00
_cell.angle_gamma   90.00
#
_symmetry.space_group_name_H-M   'P 1'
#
loop_
_entity.id
_entity.type
_entity.pdbx_description
1 polymer ?
#
loop_
_entity_poly.entity_id
_entity_poly.type
_entity_poly.pdbx_seq_one_letter_code
_entity_poly.pdbx_strand_id
1 'polypeptide(L)'
;MQPTGSPHYVHANQYKYFQGGKQEHYQHSIDRARVAESLPPPTDMAGICAILGDSSHPEHPIYRVPTLARSATLTTAVFDFHRKEMHVFNANPKTNKPLFVVPFLE
;
A
#
# COMPACT_ATOMS: atom_id res chain seq x y z
N MET A 1 2.93 7.97 27.64
CA MET A 1 1.63 7.96 26.94
C MET A 1 1.80 7.17 25.66
N GLN A 2 1.16 6.01 25.52
CA GLN A 2 1.04 5.39 24.19
C GLN A 2 0.01 6.20 23.38
N PRO A 3 0.25 6.49 22.09
CA PRO A 3 -0.76 7.10 21.24
C PRO A 3 -2.00 6.20 21.23
N THR A 4 -3.18 6.76 21.46
CA THR A 4 -4.46 6.03 21.49
C THR A 4 -5.02 5.71 20.10
N GLY A 5 -4.19 5.83 19.05
CA GLY A 5 -4.54 5.54 17.66
C GLY A 5 -3.92 4.24 17.16
N SER A 6 -4.46 3.71 16.07
CA SER A 6 -3.83 2.59 15.34
C SER A 6 -2.36 2.92 15.05
N PRO A 7 -1.42 1.98 15.29
CA PRO A 7 0.00 2.21 15.03
C PRO A 7 0.34 2.29 13.53
N HIS A 8 -0.65 2.08 12.64
CA HIS A 8 -0.47 2.13 11.20
C HIS A 8 -1.57 2.97 10.54
N TYR A 9 -1.24 3.56 9.40
CA TYR A 9 -2.10 4.44 8.63
C TYR A 9 -2.21 3.94 7.19
N VAL A 10 -3.44 3.92 6.67
CA VAL A 10 -3.77 3.49 5.30
C VAL A 10 -4.55 4.60 4.60
N HIS A 11 -4.21 4.83 3.34
CA HIS A 11 -4.90 5.76 2.46
C HIS A 11 -4.97 5.22 1.03
N ALA A 12 -6.07 5.51 0.34
CA ALA A 12 -6.30 5.17 -1.06
C ALA A 12 -6.69 6.44 -1.85
N ASN A 13 -7.26 6.32 -3.03
CA ASN A 13 -7.59 7.46 -3.91
C ASN A 13 -8.91 8.16 -3.51
N GLN A 14 -9.08 8.51 -2.24
CA GLN A 14 -10.23 9.28 -1.74
C GLN A 14 -9.84 10.10 -0.51
N TYR A 15 -10.45 11.25 -0.29
CA TYR A 15 -10.24 12.03 0.93
C TYR A 15 -10.81 11.28 2.14
N LYS A 16 -9.98 11.14 3.18
CA LYS A 16 -10.37 10.52 4.46
C LYS A 16 -11.00 11.51 5.45
N TYR A 17 -10.54 12.77 5.42
CA TYR A 17 -10.86 13.78 6.44
C TYR A 17 -11.50 15.06 5.89
N PHE A 18 -11.50 15.25 4.57
CA PHE A 18 -12.08 16.45 3.96
C PHE A 18 -13.61 16.34 3.92
N GLN A 19 -14.30 17.37 4.44
CA GLN A 19 -15.76 17.44 4.49
C GLN A 19 -16.35 18.60 3.67
N GLY A 20 -15.50 19.36 2.96
CA GLY A 20 -15.83 20.67 2.41
C GLY A 20 -16.33 20.69 0.95
N GLY A 21 -16.82 19.59 0.38
CA GLY A 21 -17.28 19.58 -1.02
C GLY A 21 -17.75 18.22 -1.55
N LYS A 22 -18.18 18.19 -2.82
CA LYS A 22 -18.49 16.93 -3.53
C LYS A 22 -17.20 16.16 -3.82
N GLN A 23 -17.17 14.90 -3.42
CA GLN A 23 -16.12 13.95 -3.78
C GLN A 23 -16.68 12.88 -4.71
N GLU A 24 -15.93 12.53 -5.75
CA GLU A 24 -16.20 11.29 -6.49
C GLU A 24 -15.75 10.08 -5.67
N HIS A 25 -16.71 9.22 -5.33
CA HIS A 25 -16.44 7.98 -4.59
C HIS A 25 -16.17 6.85 -5.57
N TYR A 26 -14.89 6.53 -5.75
CA TYR A 26 -14.52 5.37 -6.55
C TYR A 26 -14.57 4.10 -5.71
N GLN A 27 -15.48 3.18 -6.04
CA GLN A 27 -15.64 1.91 -5.31
C GLN A 27 -14.32 1.14 -5.15
N HIS A 28 -13.50 1.13 -6.20
CA HIS A 28 -12.19 0.48 -6.17
C HIS A 28 -11.21 1.07 -5.15
N SER A 29 -11.37 2.36 -4.80
CA SER A 29 -10.56 3.04 -3.78
C SER A 29 -11.01 2.63 -2.38
N ILE A 30 -12.33 2.58 -2.17
CA ILE A 30 -12.97 2.14 -0.92
C ILE A 30 -12.60 0.69 -0.61
N ASP A 31 -12.71 -0.20 -1.60
CA ASP A 31 -12.44 -1.63 -1.40
C ASP A 31 -10.97 -1.88 -1.07
N ARG A 32 -10.03 -1.21 -1.76
CA ARG A 32 -8.60 -1.31 -1.43
C ARG A 32 -8.28 -0.81 -0.02
N ALA A 33 -8.87 0.32 0.38
CA ALA A 33 -8.69 0.83 1.73
C ALA A 33 -9.24 -0.16 2.78
N ARG A 34 -10.43 -0.72 2.54
CA ARG A 34 -11.05 -1.72 3.43
C ARG A 34 -10.21 -2.98 3.56
N VAL A 35 -9.69 -3.51 2.45
CA VAL A 35 -8.81 -4.70 2.47
C VAL A 35 -7.56 -4.41 3.29
N ALA A 36 -6.88 -3.29 3.02
CA ALA A 36 -5.68 -2.91 3.77
C ALA A 36 -5.95 -2.70 5.26
N GLU A 37 -7.08 -2.09 5.64
CA GLU A 37 -7.48 -1.88 7.04
C GLU A 37 -7.92 -3.19 7.74
N SER A 38 -8.32 -4.22 6.98
CA SER A 38 -8.68 -5.54 7.53
C SER A 38 -7.47 -6.44 7.84
N LEU A 39 -6.30 -6.10 7.28
CA LEU A 39 -5.07 -6.85 7.52
C LEU A 39 -4.45 -6.46 8.87
N PRO A 40 -3.74 -7.39 9.55
CA PRO A 40 -3.02 -7.06 10.76
C PRO A 40 -2.03 -5.90 10.54
N PRO A 41 -1.86 -4.99 11.53
CA PRO A 41 -0.82 -3.98 11.47
C PRO A 41 0.54 -4.62 11.17
N PRO A 42 1.29 -4.13 10.15
CA PRO A 42 2.57 -4.71 9.82
C PRO A 42 3.59 -4.35 10.91
N THR A 43 4.37 -5.34 11.34
CA THR A 43 5.43 -5.15 12.36
C THR A 43 6.84 -5.18 11.75
N ASP A 44 6.96 -5.55 10.49
CA ASP A 44 8.22 -5.67 9.76
C ASP A 44 8.02 -5.45 8.24
N MET A 45 9.13 -5.47 7.50
CA MET A 45 9.16 -5.34 6.04
C MET A 45 8.32 -6.41 5.33
N ALA A 46 8.28 -7.65 5.85
CA ALA A 46 7.53 -8.72 5.23
C ALA A 46 6.02 -8.48 5.35
N GLY A 47 5.55 -8.00 6.51
CA GLY A 47 4.18 -7.57 6.72
C GLY A 47 3.78 -6.41 5.81
N ILE A 48 4.66 -5.40 5.65
CA ILE A 48 4.43 -4.29 4.72
C ILE A 48 4.28 -4.83 3.28
N CYS A 49 5.19 -5.69 2.85
CA CYS A 49 5.16 -6.30 1.52
C CYS A 49 3.93 -7.20 1.31
N ALA A 50 3.47 -7.89 2.36
CA ALA A 50 2.27 -8.71 2.30
C ALA A 50 1.00 -7.88 2.07
N ILE A 51 0.89 -6.69 2.68
CA ILE A 51 -0.22 -5.75 2.47
C ILE A 51 -0.14 -5.14 1.06
N LEU A 52 1.01 -4.57 0.69
CA LEU A 52 1.19 -3.89 -0.60
C LEU A 52 1.10 -4.85 -1.80
N GLY A 53 1.44 -6.12 -1.58
CA GLY A 53 1.37 -7.20 -2.55
C GLY A 53 0.05 -7.98 -2.53
N ASP A 54 -0.94 -7.56 -1.74
CA ASP A 54 -2.19 -8.30 -1.62
C ASP A 54 -3.02 -8.26 -2.91
N SER A 55 -3.38 -9.45 -3.39
CA SER A 55 -4.19 -9.66 -4.58
C SER A 55 -5.42 -10.52 -4.27
N SER A 56 -5.88 -10.53 -3.02
CA SER A 56 -6.97 -11.41 -2.57
C SER A 56 -8.35 -10.94 -3.03
N HIS A 57 -8.54 -9.62 -3.17
CA HIS A 57 -9.79 -9.07 -3.64
C HIS A 57 -9.96 -9.34 -5.15
N PRO A 58 -11.07 -9.98 -5.58
CA PRO A 58 -11.22 -10.44 -6.97
C PRO A 58 -11.25 -9.29 -7.98
N GLU A 59 -11.89 -8.17 -7.62
CA GLU A 59 -12.03 -7.04 -8.54
C GLU A 59 -11.05 -5.88 -8.29
N HIS A 60 -10.84 -5.52 -7.02
CA HIS A 60 -10.07 -4.35 -6.60
C HIS A 60 -8.88 -4.73 -5.71
N PRO A 61 -7.94 -5.56 -6.20
CA PRO A 61 -6.76 -5.91 -5.43
C PRO A 61 -5.88 -4.68 -5.15
N ILE A 62 -5.10 -4.73 -4.06
CA ILE A 62 -4.10 -3.69 -3.76
C ILE A 62 -2.98 -3.76 -4.80
N TYR A 63 -2.41 -4.94 -4.99
CA TYR A 63 -1.47 -5.21 -6.09
C TYR A 63 -2.23 -5.56 -7.36
N ARG A 64 -2.23 -4.63 -8.33
CA ARG A 64 -3.00 -4.76 -9.56
C ARG A 64 -2.17 -5.41 -10.66
N VAL A 65 -2.67 -6.51 -11.20
CA VAL A 65 -2.16 -7.14 -12.42
C VAL A 65 -2.92 -6.56 -13.62
N PRO A 66 -2.25 -6.24 -14.74
CA PRO A 66 -2.92 -5.70 -15.92
C PRO A 66 -4.00 -6.65 -16.43
N THR A 67 -5.16 -6.09 -16.76
CA THR A 67 -6.22 -6.76 -17.52
C THR A 67 -6.64 -5.83 -18.65
N LEU A 68 -7.40 -6.33 -19.64
CA LEU A 68 -7.83 -5.53 -20.79
C LEU A 68 -8.59 -4.24 -20.42
N ALA A 69 -9.21 -4.20 -19.22
CA ALA A 69 -10.02 -3.07 -18.77
C ALA A 69 -9.46 -2.32 -17.55
N ARG A 70 -8.29 -2.71 -17.00
CA ARG A 70 -7.79 -2.15 -15.72
C ARG A 70 -6.30 -1.83 -15.75
N SER A 71 -5.94 -0.78 -15.02
CA SER A 71 -4.56 -0.35 -14.79
C SER A 71 -3.81 -1.32 -13.87
N ALA A 72 -2.48 -1.36 -14.01
CA ALA A 72 -1.59 -2.19 -13.22
C ALA A 72 -0.84 -1.39 -12.14
N THR A 73 -0.33 -2.09 -11.12
CA THR A 73 0.67 -1.55 -10.21
C THR A 73 2.02 -1.61 -10.92
N LEU A 74 2.56 -0.45 -11.29
CA LEU A 74 3.83 -0.36 -12.03
C LEU A 74 5.05 -0.46 -11.13
N THR A 75 4.94 0.00 -9.89
CA THR A 75 6.03 0.02 -8.93
C THR A 75 5.49 -0.04 -7.51
N THR A 76 6.29 -0.57 -6.60
CA THR A 76 6.09 -0.44 -5.15
C THR A 76 7.38 0.07 -4.54
N ALA A 77 7.28 1.03 -3.62
CA ALA A 77 8.41 1.52 -2.84
C ALA A 77 8.12 1.34 -1.36
N VAL A 78 9.08 0.82 -0.61
CA VAL A 78 9.04 0.76 0.86
C VAL A 78 10.20 1.55 1.42
N PHE A 79 9.90 2.53 2.27
CA PHE A 79 10.87 3.37 2.95
C PHE A 79 11.13 2.78 4.34
N ASP A 80 12.32 2.22 4.53
CA ASP A 80 12.79 1.72 5.83
C ASP A 80 13.61 2.81 6.52
N PHE A 81 12.96 3.54 7.43
CA PHE A 81 13.60 4.62 8.19
C PHE A 81 14.55 4.12 9.29
N HIS A 82 14.44 2.87 9.73
CA HIS A 82 15.40 2.31 10.68
C HIS A 82 16.74 2.04 10.01
N ARG A 83 16.70 1.52 8.78
CA ARG A 83 17.87 1.26 7.94
C ARG A 83 18.32 2.46 7.11
N LYS A 84 17.49 3.50 7.02
CA LYS A 84 17.69 4.66 6.13
C LYS A 84 17.81 4.24 4.65
N GLU A 85 16.91 3.37 4.19
CA GLU A 85 16.92 2.82 2.83
C GLU A 85 15.52 2.85 2.20
N MET A 86 15.45 2.96 0.87
CA MET A 86 14.24 2.74 0.08
C MET A 86 14.40 1.48 -0.77
N HIS A 87 13.47 0.53 -0.61
CA HIS A 87 13.38 -0.68 -1.41
C HIS A 87 12.38 -0.45 -2.55
N VAL A 88 12.81 -0.60 -3.80
CA VAL A 88 11.94 -0.43 -4.98
C VAL A 88 11.69 -1.78 -5.63
N PHE A 89 10.44 -2.08 -5.95
CA PHE A 89 9.99 -3.33 -6.57
C PHE A 89 9.30 -3.01 -7.90
N ASN A 90 9.63 -3.76 -8.95
CA ASN A 90 8.93 -3.73 -10.24
C ASN A 90 7.98 -4.93 -10.46
N ALA A 91 7.87 -5.79 -9.45
CA ALA A 91 7.01 -6.97 -9.41
C ALA A 91 6.28 -7.01 -8.06
N ASN A 92 5.45 -8.03 -7.81
CA ASN A 92 4.67 -8.12 -6.59
C ASN A 92 5.60 -8.24 -5.36
N PRO A 93 5.61 -7.27 -4.42
CA PRO A 93 6.52 -7.27 -3.28
C PRO A 93 6.27 -8.42 -2.30
N LYS A 94 5.08 -9.04 -2.32
CA LYS A 94 4.75 -10.19 -1.46
C LYS A 94 5.54 -11.45 -1.83
N THR A 95 5.94 -11.59 -3.09
CA THR A 95 6.59 -12.81 -3.61
C THR A 95 7.94 -12.55 -4.28
N ASN A 96 8.33 -11.28 -4.46
CA ASN A 96 9.56 -10.90 -5.14
C ASN A 96 10.47 -10.08 -4.24
N LYS A 97 11.76 -10.05 -4.57
CA LYS A 97 12.76 -9.20 -3.92
C LYS A 97 12.74 -7.79 -4.54
N PRO A 98 13.26 -6.77 -3.82
CA PRO A 98 13.46 -5.45 -4.41
C PRO A 98 14.32 -5.54 -5.69
N LEU A 99 13.96 -4.76 -6.70
CA LEU A 99 14.76 -4.56 -7.91
C LEU A 99 16.07 -3.84 -7.58
N PHE A 100 15.99 -2.81 -6.75
CA PHE A 100 17.16 -2.12 -6.18
C PHE A 100 16.81 -1.50 -4.83
N VAL A 101 17.85 -1.21 -4.05
CA VAL A 101 17.77 -0.53 -2.76
C VAL A 101 18.55 0.76 -2.86
N VAL A 102 17.92 1.86 -2.48
CA VAL A 102 18.50 3.21 -2.51
C VAL A 102 18.76 3.67 -1.08
N PRO A 103 20.01 3.88 -0.65
CA PRO A 103 20.27 4.47 0.66
C PRO A 103 19.78 5.93 0.67
N PHE A 104 19.28 6.39 1.81
CA PHE A 104 19.04 7.82 2.02
C PHE A 104 20.41 8.51 2.11
N LEU A 105 20.61 9.54 1.29
CA LEU A 105 21.83 10.34 1.33
C LEU A 105 21.93 11.01 2.70
N GLU A 106 23.12 10.93 3.31
CA GLU A 106 23.47 11.69 4.51
C GLU A 106 23.82 13.15 4.17
#